data_AF-A0A244CSB9-F1
#
_entry.id   AF-A0A244CSB9-F1
#
_cell.length_a   1.000
_cell.length_b   1.000
_cell.length_c   1.000
_cell.angle_alpha   90.00
_cell.angle_beta   90.00
_cell.angle_gamma   90.00
#
_symmetry.space_group_name_H-M   'P 1'
#
loop_
_entity.id
_entity.type
_entity.pdbx_description
1 polymer ?
#
loop_
_entity_poly.entity_id
_entity_poly.type
_entity_poly.pdbx_seq_one_letter_code
_entity_poly.pdbx_strand_id
1 'polypeptide(L)'
;MNSFIKVTNIMCAFLMVGCGGGGSESSQPVATAQPPSAGTGTTSPEPIKTQDLVASQEFDFSTQTELVIDVSLPELTQRSFLNVCYSEPTSERIDYNNCVLRVALLDGTLRKTVTLNQANQTLLADIWTVSASSEPLQYQWQNQNGSDSAIFEIR
;
A
#
# COMPACT_ATOMS: atom_id res chain seq x y z
N MET A 1 -5.87 9.19 -49.87
CA MET A 1 -7.30 8.90 -49.63
C MET A 1 -7.43 8.35 -48.22
N ASN A 2 -8.32 8.97 -47.46
CA ASN A 2 -8.60 8.70 -46.05
C ASN A 2 -9.33 7.37 -45.88
N SER A 3 -9.09 6.66 -44.80
CA SER A 3 -10.14 5.82 -44.19
C SER A 3 -10.05 5.92 -42.68
N PHE A 4 -10.86 6.83 -42.14
CA PHE A 4 -11.16 6.98 -40.72
C PHE A 4 -12.14 5.88 -40.32
N ILE A 5 -11.69 4.89 -39.56
CA ILE A 5 -12.59 4.01 -38.81
C ILE A 5 -12.98 4.74 -37.53
N LYS A 6 -14.17 5.34 -37.56
CA LYS A 6 -14.83 5.97 -36.42
C LYS A 6 -15.42 4.86 -35.53
N VAL A 7 -14.76 4.54 -34.42
CA VAL A 7 -15.38 3.70 -33.38
C VAL A 7 -16.19 4.62 -32.49
N THR A 8 -17.50 4.63 -32.77
CA THR A 8 -18.52 5.40 -32.09
C THR A 8 -18.68 4.93 -30.63
N ASN A 9 -18.66 5.93 -29.76
CA ASN A 9 -18.99 5.93 -28.34
C ASN A 9 -20.36 5.27 -28.07
N ILE A 10 -20.36 4.04 -27.55
CA ILE A 10 -21.55 3.37 -27.00
C ILE A 10 -21.51 3.53 -25.49
N MET A 11 -22.27 4.52 -25.04
CA MET A 11 -22.62 4.78 -23.65
C MET A 11 -23.74 3.80 -23.27
N CYS A 12 -23.38 2.69 -22.60
CA CYS A 12 -24.34 1.78 -21.96
C CYS A 12 -24.51 2.17 -20.49
N ALA A 13 -25.55 2.95 -20.21
CA ALA A 13 -26.04 3.21 -18.87
C ALA A 13 -26.75 1.96 -18.33
N PHE A 14 -26.12 1.26 -17.38
CA PHE A 14 -26.79 0.25 -16.56
C PHE A 14 -27.39 0.93 -15.32
N LEU A 15 -28.70 1.18 -15.38
CA LEU A 15 -29.51 1.55 -14.22
C LEU A 15 -29.71 0.30 -13.35
N MET A 16 -28.92 0.16 -12.28
CA MET A 16 -29.18 -0.76 -11.19
C MET A 16 -30.38 -0.26 -10.37
N VAL A 17 -31.56 -0.83 -10.63
CA VAL A 17 -32.70 -0.80 -9.71
C VAL A 17 -32.81 -2.20 -9.12
N GLY A 18 -32.74 -2.32 -7.79
CA GLY A 18 -32.86 -3.64 -7.16
C GLY A 18 -32.81 -3.65 -5.65
N CYS A 19 -33.98 -3.45 -5.04
CA CYS A 19 -34.53 -4.17 -3.88
C CYS A 19 -33.61 -4.44 -2.67
N GLY A 20 -33.82 -3.67 -1.60
CA GLY A 20 -33.61 -4.10 -0.21
C GLY A 20 -34.48 -3.18 0.65
N GLY A 21 -35.52 -3.62 1.36
CA GLY A 21 -35.71 -4.88 2.06
C GLY A 21 -36.21 -4.46 3.44
N GLY A 22 -37.52 -4.22 3.55
CA GLY A 22 -38.15 -3.69 4.74
C GLY A 22 -38.29 -4.74 5.84
N GLY A 23 -38.06 -4.31 7.08
CA GLY A 23 -38.35 -5.08 8.30
C GLY A 23 -38.59 -4.12 9.44
N SER A 24 -39.86 -3.80 9.68
CA SER A 24 -40.32 -3.05 10.85
C SER A 24 -40.58 -4.05 11.96
N GLU A 25 -39.76 -4.04 13.01
CA GLU A 25 -40.08 -4.72 14.26
C GLU A 25 -40.31 -3.65 15.34
N SER A 26 -41.59 -3.32 15.52
CA SER A 26 -42.08 -2.52 16.63
C SER A 26 -42.33 -3.47 17.80
N SER A 27 -41.47 -3.44 18.81
CA SER A 27 -41.70 -4.15 20.07
C SER A 27 -42.09 -3.14 21.15
N GLN A 28 -43.35 -3.23 21.56
CA GLN A 28 -43.90 -2.55 22.73
C GLN A 28 -43.19 -3.03 24.02
N PRO A 29 -43.15 -2.20 25.08
CA PRO A 29 -42.54 -2.57 26.35
C PRO A 29 -43.46 -3.51 27.13
N VAL A 30 -42.92 -4.62 27.63
CA VAL A 30 -43.56 -5.44 28.66
C VAL A 30 -43.01 -5.05 30.03
N ALA A 31 -43.93 -4.89 30.96
CA ALA A 31 -43.73 -4.39 32.31
C ALA A 31 -42.91 -5.32 33.22
N THR A 32 -42.27 -4.66 34.17
CA THR A 32 -41.64 -5.05 35.44
C THR A 32 -42.10 -6.36 36.12
N ALA A 33 -41.13 -7.20 36.53
CA ALA A 33 -41.18 -7.97 37.77
C ALA A 33 -39.75 -8.39 38.23
N GLN A 34 -39.45 -8.22 39.53
CA GLN A 34 -38.22 -8.60 40.26
C GLN A 34 -38.68 -9.27 41.59
N PRO A 35 -37.89 -10.09 42.35
CA PRO A 35 -36.98 -11.22 42.06
C PRO A 35 -37.44 -12.50 42.87
N PRO A 36 -36.66 -13.62 42.95
CA PRO A 36 -35.57 -13.73 43.94
C PRO A 36 -34.29 -14.43 43.45
N SER A 37 -33.23 -14.19 44.22
CA SER A 37 -31.83 -14.59 44.02
C SER A 37 -31.58 -16.09 44.25
N ALA A 38 -30.74 -16.71 43.40
CA ALA A 38 -30.02 -17.94 43.71
C ALA A 38 -28.67 -17.92 42.98
N GLY A 39 -27.59 -17.87 43.76
CA GLY A 39 -26.22 -17.79 43.27
C GLY A 39 -25.76 -19.08 42.59
N THR A 40 -25.08 -18.90 41.45
CA THR A 40 -24.01 -19.77 40.97
C THR A 40 -23.01 -18.85 40.29
N GLY A 41 -21.85 -18.66 40.94
CA GLY A 41 -20.77 -17.82 40.46
C GLY A 41 -20.11 -18.46 39.25
N THR A 42 -20.70 -18.27 38.08
CA THR A 42 -19.98 -18.34 36.81
C THR A 42 -19.34 -16.96 36.64
N THR A 43 -18.06 -16.83 36.98
CA THR A 43 -17.29 -15.64 36.63
C THR A 43 -17.21 -15.59 35.10
N SER A 44 -18.16 -14.90 34.49
CA SER A 44 -17.98 -14.38 33.14
C SER A 44 -16.69 -13.56 33.18
N PRO A 45 -15.70 -13.79 32.29
CA PRO A 45 -14.53 -12.93 32.23
C PRO A 45 -15.04 -11.50 32.03
N GLU A 46 -14.60 -10.61 32.92
CA GLU A 46 -14.92 -9.19 32.83
C GLU A 46 -14.45 -8.68 31.46
N PRO A 47 -15.26 -7.89 30.74
CA PRO A 47 -14.85 -7.37 29.45
C PRO A 47 -13.61 -6.48 29.63
N ILE A 48 -12.49 -6.90 29.04
CA ILE A 48 -11.25 -6.11 29.01
C ILE A 48 -11.54 -4.82 28.26
N LYS A 49 -11.32 -3.67 28.90
CA LYS A 49 -11.51 -2.36 28.27
C LYS A 49 -10.21 -1.96 27.57
N THR A 50 -10.32 -1.16 26.51
CA THR A 50 -9.15 -0.66 25.76
C THR A 50 -8.15 0.11 26.63
N GLN A 51 -8.66 0.74 27.70
CA GLN A 51 -7.87 1.44 28.73
C GLN A 51 -7.01 0.52 29.61
N ASP A 52 -7.30 -0.78 29.63
CA ASP A 52 -6.55 -1.78 30.42
C ASP A 52 -5.42 -2.42 29.59
N LEU A 53 -5.24 -2.02 28.32
CA LEU A 53 -4.15 -2.47 27.47
C LEU A 53 -2.85 -1.74 27.83
N VAL A 54 -1.83 -2.49 28.23
CA VAL A 54 -0.49 -1.98 28.53
C VAL A 54 0.49 -2.55 27.50
N ALA A 55 1.15 -1.67 26.74
CA ALA A 55 2.25 -2.08 25.87
C ALA A 55 3.47 -2.47 26.72
N SER A 56 4.18 -3.53 26.33
CA SER A 56 5.43 -3.90 26.99
C SER A 56 6.48 -2.81 26.79
N GLN A 57 7.42 -2.66 27.74
CA GLN A 57 8.54 -1.72 27.58
C GLN A 57 9.43 -2.05 26.37
N GLU A 58 9.38 -3.30 25.92
CA GLU A 58 10.10 -3.82 24.74
C GLU A 58 9.29 -3.65 23.43
N PHE A 59 8.07 -3.09 23.48
CA PHE A 59 7.27 -2.89 22.28
C PHE A 59 7.83 -1.70 21.50
N ASP A 60 8.60 -2.02 20.45
CA ASP A 60 9.11 -1.01 19.54
C ASP A 60 8.02 -0.62 18.53
N PHE A 61 7.57 0.63 18.61
CA PHE A 61 6.64 1.21 17.63
C PHE A 61 7.36 1.67 16.34
N SER A 62 8.68 1.52 16.26
CA SER A 62 9.49 1.89 15.10
C SER A 62 9.43 0.80 14.02
N THR A 63 8.49 0.94 13.08
CA THR A 63 8.46 0.10 11.87
C THR A 63 9.42 0.63 10.81
N GLN A 64 10.71 0.73 11.14
CA GLN A 64 11.73 1.14 10.18
C GLN A 64 12.35 -0.09 9.51
N THR A 65 12.51 -0.03 8.20
CA THR A 65 13.19 -1.07 7.43
C THR A 65 14.28 -0.42 6.59
N GLU A 66 15.49 -0.95 6.66
CA GLU A 66 16.57 -0.51 5.78
C GLU A 66 16.48 -1.22 4.43
N LEU A 67 16.45 -0.44 3.35
CA LEU A 67 16.48 -0.95 1.99
C LEU A 67 17.77 -0.51 1.30
N VAL A 68 18.55 -1.48 0.85
CA VAL A 68 19.70 -1.26 -0.04
C VAL A 68 19.20 -1.26 -1.48
N ILE A 69 19.26 -0.10 -2.14
CA ILE A 69 19.02 0.04 -3.57
C ILE A 69 20.35 -0.16 -4.28
N ASP A 70 20.41 -1.20 -5.11
CA ASP A 70 21.61 -1.62 -5.83
C ASP A 70 21.32 -1.67 -7.33
N VAL A 71 21.93 -0.75 -8.07
CA VAL A 71 21.75 -0.59 -9.52
C VAL A 71 23.05 -0.94 -10.21
N SER A 72 22.96 -1.80 -11.23
CA SER A 72 24.08 -2.15 -12.11
C SER A 72 23.55 -2.40 -13.52
N LEU A 73 23.51 -1.34 -14.32
CA LEU A 73 23.03 -1.34 -15.70
C LEU A 73 24.15 -0.88 -16.64
N PRO A 74 25.02 -1.79 -17.09
CA PRO A 74 26.22 -1.44 -17.87
C PRO A 74 25.89 -0.82 -19.23
N GLU A 75 24.69 -1.02 -19.79
CA GLU A 75 24.26 -0.32 -21.01
C GLU A 75 24.05 1.20 -20.83
N LEU A 76 23.88 1.68 -19.60
CA LEU A 76 23.65 3.10 -19.32
C LEU A 76 24.97 3.87 -19.21
N THR A 77 25.62 4.09 -20.36
CA THR A 77 26.91 4.82 -20.44
C THR A 77 26.77 6.34 -20.42
N GLN A 78 25.55 6.86 -20.37
CA GLN A 78 25.25 8.29 -20.28
C GLN A 78 24.59 8.59 -18.94
N ARG A 79 24.66 9.86 -18.53
CA ARG A 79 23.95 10.34 -17.33
C ARG A 79 22.47 9.98 -17.43
N SER A 80 21.96 9.34 -16.39
CA SER A 80 20.55 8.99 -16.24
C SER A 80 20.06 9.39 -14.84
N PHE A 81 18.76 9.35 -14.64
CA PHE A 81 18.11 9.76 -13.39
C PHE A 81 17.24 8.63 -12.87
N LEU A 82 17.56 8.14 -11.69
CA LEU A 82 16.79 7.16 -10.95
C LEU A 82 15.80 7.89 -10.02
N ASN A 83 14.53 7.52 -10.12
CA ASN A 83 13.50 7.87 -9.16
C ASN A 83 12.94 6.57 -8.58
N VAL A 84 13.04 6.38 -7.27
CA VAL A 84 12.42 5.27 -6.55
C VAL A 84 11.31 5.82 -5.67
N CYS A 85 10.08 5.41 -5.91
CA CYS A 85 8.90 5.98 -5.31
C CYS A 85 7.93 4.89 -4.83
N TYR A 86 7.14 5.21 -3.82
CA TYR A 86 6.11 4.29 -3.34
C TYR A 86 5.04 4.10 -4.42
N SER A 87 4.63 2.85 -4.61
CA SER A 87 3.53 2.51 -5.51
C SER A 87 2.20 2.69 -4.78
N GLU A 88 1.23 3.27 -5.48
CA GLU A 88 -0.16 3.18 -5.02
C GLU A 88 -0.76 1.83 -5.43
N PRO A 89 -1.63 1.20 -4.62
CA PRO A 89 -2.21 -0.11 -4.93
C PRO A 89 -3.03 -0.13 -6.23
N THR A 90 -3.56 1.02 -6.64
CA THR A 90 -4.45 1.18 -7.79
C THR A 90 -3.76 1.79 -9.00
N SER A 91 -2.46 2.11 -8.91
CA SER A 91 -1.71 2.79 -9.97
C SER A 91 -0.44 2.03 -10.30
N GLU A 92 -0.30 1.64 -11.56
CA GLU A 92 0.95 1.14 -12.14
C GLU A 92 1.86 2.30 -12.58
N ARG A 93 1.40 3.55 -12.42
CA ARG A 93 2.18 4.76 -12.72
C ARG A 93 2.90 5.22 -11.47
N ILE A 94 4.17 5.57 -11.63
CA ILE A 94 4.96 6.19 -10.58
C ILE A 94 4.36 7.55 -10.19
N ASP A 95 4.18 7.79 -8.90
CA ASP A 95 3.93 9.12 -8.37
C ASP A 95 5.27 9.77 -8.02
N TYR A 96 5.73 10.67 -8.89
CA TYR A 96 6.98 11.39 -8.67
C TYR A 96 6.95 12.32 -7.47
N ASN A 97 5.82 12.53 -6.77
CA ASN A 97 5.80 13.27 -5.52
C ASN A 97 6.15 12.40 -4.30
N ASN A 98 5.97 11.08 -4.41
CA ASN A 98 6.08 10.14 -3.30
C ASN A 98 7.37 9.29 -3.36
N CYS A 99 8.52 9.94 -3.55
CA CYS A 99 9.79 9.26 -3.77
C CYS A 99 10.67 9.15 -2.52
N VAL A 100 11.23 7.96 -2.31
CA VAL A 100 12.23 7.68 -1.26
C VAL A 100 13.65 8.00 -1.70
N LEU A 101 13.90 7.96 -3.02
CA LEU A 101 15.21 8.27 -3.59
C LEU A 101 15.04 8.95 -4.94
N ARG A 102 15.75 10.07 -5.13
CA ARG A 102 15.95 10.71 -6.44
C ARG A 102 17.43 11.03 -6.61
N VAL A 103 18.07 10.44 -7.62
CA VAL A 103 19.52 10.55 -7.79
C VAL A 103 19.92 10.42 -9.25
N ALA A 104 21.01 11.09 -9.64
CA ALA A 104 21.62 10.85 -10.94
C ALA A 104 22.51 9.60 -10.87
N LEU A 105 22.40 8.72 -11.85
CA LEU A 105 23.31 7.60 -12.03
C LEU A 105 24.51 8.06 -12.89
N LEU A 106 25.70 7.65 -12.45
CA LEU A 106 26.93 7.76 -13.22
C LEU A 106 27.24 6.35 -13.74
N ASP A 107 27.28 6.21 -15.06
CA ASP A 107 27.60 4.95 -15.74
C ASP A 107 26.72 3.75 -15.29
N GLY A 108 25.44 4.01 -15.03
CA GLY A 108 24.46 2.96 -14.71
C GLY A 108 24.65 2.26 -13.37
N THR A 109 25.49 2.80 -12.48
CA THR A 109 25.77 2.17 -11.18
C THR A 109 25.32 3.02 -10.00
N LEU A 110 24.82 2.36 -8.95
CA LEU A 110 24.49 2.98 -7.66
C LEU A 110 24.41 1.92 -6.57
N ARG A 111 24.94 2.23 -5.40
CA ARG A 111 24.59 1.52 -4.15
C ARG A 111 24.26 2.53 -3.07
N LYS A 112 23.01 2.53 -2.61
CA LYS A 112 22.49 3.49 -1.61
C LYS A 112 21.55 2.78 -0.65
N THR A 113 21.70 3.05 0.64
CA THR A 113 20.72 2.62 1.66
C THR A 113 19.71 3.74 1.89
N VAL A 114 18.43 3.36 1.97
CA VAL A 114 17.32 4.24 2.37
C VAL A 114 16.54 3.59 3.51
N THR A 115 15.93 4.41 4.36
CA THR A 115 15.06 3.95 5.44
C THR A 115 13.61 4.06 5.00
N LEU A 116 12.87 2.97 5.07
CA LEU A 116 11.43 2.91 4.82
C LEU A 116 10.67 2.95 6.15
N ASN A 117 9.52 3.61 6.18
CA ASN A 117 8.74 3.83 7.41
C ASN A 117 7.71 2.72 7.70
N GLN A 118 7.57 1.74 6.81
CA GLN A 118 6.68 0.59 7.00
C GLN A 118 7.25 -0.62 6.26
N ALA A 119 7.03 -1.81 6.82
CA ALA A 119 7.54 -3.06 6.27
C ALA A 119 6.84 -3.50 4.97
N ASN A 120 5.53 -3.25 4.81
CA ASN A 120 4.72 -3.79 3.71
C ASN A 120 4.51 -2.77 2.58
N GLN A 121 5.59 -2.33 1.94
CA GLN A 121 5.51 -1.34 0.86
C GLN A 121 5.97 -1.90 -0.49
N THR A 122 5.29 -1.44 -1.54
CA THR A 122 5.70 -1.64 -2.93
C THR A 122 6.41 -0.39 -3.41
N LEU A 123 7.54 -0.55 -4.09
CA LEU A 123 8.28 0.54 -4.72
C LEU A 123 8.30 0.35 -6.24
N LEU A 124 8.18 1.45 -6.96
CA LEU A 124 8.47 1.55 -8.39
C LEU A 124 9.72 2.39 -8.58
N ALA A 125 10.60 1.95 -9.47
CA ALA A 125 11.82 2.63 -9.84
C ALA A 125 11.81 2.94 -11.34
N ASP A 126 11.82 4.23 -11.68
CA ASP A 126 11.96 4.70 -13.06
C ASP A 126 13.37 5.25 -13.29
N ILE A 127 14.00 4.80 -14.38
CA ILE A 127 15.27 5.33 -14.85
C ILE A 127 15.06 6.07 -16.17
N TRP A 128 15.28 7.38 -16.12
CA TRP A 128 15.23 8.27 -17.27
C TRP A 128 16.62 8.47 -17.84
N THR A 129 16.80 8.17 -19.14
CA THR A 129 18.01 8.53 -19.86
C THR A 129 17.81 9.85 -20.58
N VAL A 130 18.89 10.62 -20.76
CA VAL A 130 18.82 11.91 -21.49
C VAL A 130 18.48 11.72 -22.97
N SER A 131 18.69 10.52 -23.51
CA SER A 131 18.51 10.18 -24.92
C SER A 131 17.19 9.46 -25.27
N ALA A 132 16.44 8.92 -24.30
CA ALA A 132 15.21 8.17 -24.56
C ALA A 132 14.01 9.11 -24.74
N SER A 133 13.33 8.99 -25.89
CA SER A 133 12.25 9.90 -26.29
C SER A 133 10.83 9.43 -25.95
N SER A 134 10.62 8.41 -25.12
CA SER A 134 9.22 8.08 -24.73
C SER A 134 9.02 7.39 -23.39
N GLU A 135 9.82 6.41 -22.99
CA GLU A 135 9.52 5.61 -21.78
C GLU A 135 10.77 5.34 -20.92
N PRO A 136 10.66 5.47 -19.58
CA PRO A 136 11.74 5.12 -18.67
C PRO A 136 11.86 3.60 -18.54
N LEU A 137 13.04 3.14 -18.12
CA LEU A 137 13.19 1.76 -17.66
C LEU A 137 12.53 1.66 -16.28
N GLN A 138 11.51 0.81 -16.15
CA GLN A 138 10.75 0.67 -14.92
C GLN A 138 11.02 -0.68 -14.24
N TYR A 139 11.23 -0.63 -12.93
CA TYR A 139 11.44 -1.79 -12.06
C TYR A 139 10.51 -1.72 -10.86
N GLN A 140 10.16 -2.88 -10.29
CA GLN A 140 9.31 -2.96 -9.12
C GLN A 140 9.97 -3.79 -8.03
N TRP A 141 9.75 -3.38 -6.79
CA TRP A 141 10.16 -4.13 -5.61
C TRP A 141 9.03 -4.20 -4.58
N GLN A 142 8.97 -5.32 -3.88
CA GLN A 142 8.06 -5.54 -2.75
C GLN A 142 8.81 -6.25 -1.64
N ASN A 143 8.57 -5.84 -0.40
CA ASN A 143 9.13 -6.53 0.75
C ASN A 143 8.54 -7.94 0.86
N GLN A 144 9.39 -8.96 0.76
CA GLN A 144 9.01 -10.35 1.00
C GLN A 144 9.38 -10.69 2.45
N ASN A 145 8.36 -10.81 3.31
CA ASN A 145 8.48 -11.33 4.70
C ASN A 145 9.04 -10.40 5.78
N GLY A 146 8.93 -9.08 5.65
CA GLY A 146 9.08 -8.14 6.79
C GLY A 146 10.44 -8.19 7.49
N SER A 147 11.50 -8.53 6.76
CA SER A 147 12.87 -8.52 7.31
C SER A 147 13.34 -7.08 7.56
N ASP A 148 14.13 -6.87 8.62
CA ASP A 148 14.65 -5.54 9.01
C ASP A 148 15.58 -4.90 7.97
N SER A 149 16.18 -5.74 7.12
CA SER A 149 17.04 -5.33 6.01
C SER A 149 16.62 -6.05 4.73
N ALA A 150 16.50 -5.28 3.64
CA ALA A 150 16.17 -5.80 2.32
C ALA A 150 17.04 -5.17 1.22
N ILE A 151 17.04 -5.80 0.04
CA ILE A 151 17.76 -5.33 -1.14
C ILE A 151 16.79 -5.20 -2.31
N PHE A 152 16.82 -4.06 -3.00
CA PHE A 152 16.20 -3.83 -4.30
C PHE A 152 17.30 -3.85 -5.36
N GLU A 153 17.46 -4.98 -6.03
CA GLU A 153 18.39 -5.14 -7.13
C GLU A 153 17.76 -4.68 -8.46
N ILE A 154 18.47 -3.82 -9.17
CA ILE A 154 18.12 -3.32 -10.50
C ILE A 154 19.27 -3.70 -11.44
N ARG A 155 18.95 -4.49 -12.47
CA ARG A 155 19.87 -5.16 -13.40
C ARG A 155 19.29 -5.20 -14.80
#